data_AF-A0A1H5LPG7-F1
#
_entry.id   AF-A0A1H5LPG7-F1
#
_cell.length_a   1.000
_cell.length_b   1.000
_cell.length_c   1.000
_cell.angle_alpha   90.00
_cell.angle_beta   90.00
_cell.angle_gamma   90.00
#
_symmetry.space_group_name_H-M   'P 1'
#
loop_
_entity.id
_entity.type
_entity.pdbx_description
1 polymer ?
#
loop_
_entity_poly.entity_id
_entity_poly.type
_entity_poly.pdbx_seq_one_letter_code
_entity_poly.pdbx_strand_id
1 'polypeptide(L)'
;MGGRAGLVDIASEHVDDESLDDFIGHLCRRVGLGAPKGLVPPPASVAVMRFLARYVTGALAVVGAAALVGCSSPASLGEEYAWNSIDNLLAPAVFNSHAYDVVQFAERVQAATEDHEIVMLGVEEVDADEQVAGEPIGWITVGLTAPDTRAAQGYWNSPAEQDPGPYCFRVTFTNWGVDDVSSADCPDSLVAVPAPPSERPRVAVNAEEAVRSVLTDLPDDLPSEADVVAAVTALLEPHSNGVTPLAQVTASIEGRAVAVATGDDDCVLMARYATGEVDAVYVPSVYLERGELGCRASTAFADLRPPH
;
A
#
# COMPACT_ATOMS: atom_id res chain seq x y z
N MET A 1 44.19 -12.38 66.23
CA MET A 1 43.94 -13.82 66.50
C MET A 1 42.43 -13.96 66.58
N GLY A 2 41.69 -14.33 65.54
CA GLY A 2 41.77 -15.55 64.76
C GLY A 2 40.52 -16.38 65.09
N GLY A 3 39.50 -16.36 64.23
CA GLY A 3 38.24 -17.09 64.44
C GLY A 3 37.42 -17.18 63.15
N ARG A 4 37.51 -18.35 62.48
CA ARG A 4 36.79 -18.75 61.26
C ARG A 4 35.30 -18.95 61.55
N ALA A 5 34.43 -18.46 60.67
CA ALA A 5 33.04 -18.91 60.53
C ALA A 5 32.89 -19.63 59.17
N GLY A 6 32.20 -20.76 59.17
CA GLY A 6 32.11 -21.71 58.06
C GLY A 6 31.15 -21.29 56.95
N LEU A 7 31.49 -21.70 55.72
CA LEU A 7 30.62 -21.71 54.55
C LEU A 7 29.66 -22.91 54.63
N VAL A 8 28.39 -22.68 54.31
CA VAL A 8 27.41 -23.71 53.96
C VAL A 8 27.20 -23.63 52.45
N ASP A 9 27.48 -24.73 51.76
CA ASP A 9 27.18 -24.98 50.35
C ASP A 9 25.67 -25.18 50.17
N ILE A 10 25.07 -24.46 49.21
CA ILE A 10 23.74 -24.79 48.68
C ILE A 10 23.91 -25.05 47.19
N ALA A 11 23.66 -26.29 46.81
CA ALA A 11 23.65 -26.75 45.44
C ALA A 11 22.57 -26.01 44.62
N SER A 12 22.97 -25.54 43.44
CA SER A 12 22.09 -25.01 42.41
C SER A 12 21.52 -26.17 41.60
N GLU A 13 20.23 -26.47 41.75
CA GLU A 13 19.51 -27.31 40.78
C GLU A 13 19.30 -26.50 39.48
N HIS A 14 19.68 -27.11 38.36
CA HIS A 14 19.34 -26.67 37.02
C HIS A 14 17.82 -26.76 36.82
N VAL A 15 17.19 -25.65 36.47
CA VAL A 15 15.84 -25.65 35.89
C VAL A 15 16.05 -25.68 34.38
N ASP A 16 15.68 -26.81 33.77
CA ASP A 16 15.71 -26.98 32.32
C ASP A 16 14.72 -26.01 31.65
N ASP A 17 15.24 -25.24 30.70
CA ASP A 17 14.55 -24.23 29.91
C ASP A 17 13.72 -24.94 28.82
N GLU A 18 12.59 -25.55 29.20
CA GLU A 18 11.60 -26.00 28.21
C GLU A 18 11.01 -24.76 27.52
N SER A 19 11.18 -24.68 26.20
CA SER A 19 10.63 -23.59 25.38
C SER A 19 9.13 -23.45 25.65
N LEU A 20 8.67 -22.22 25.87
CA LEU A 20 7.25 -21.85 26.00
C LEU A 20 6.40 -22.44 24.85
N ASP A 21 7.01 -22.65 23.67
CA ASP A 21 6.38 -23.23 22.49
C ASP A 21 6.02 -24.71 22.66
N ASP A 22 6.85 -25.49 23.36
CA ASP A 22 6.57 -26.91 23.64
C ASP A 22 5.40 -27.04 24.63
N PHE A 23 5.30 -26.11 25.60
CA PHE A 23 4.20 -26.09 26.55
C PHE A 23 2.85 -25.75 25.89
N ILE A 24 2.83 -24.72 25.02
CA ILE A 24 1.62 -24.33 24.25
C ILE A 24 1.24 -25.46 23.27
N GLY A 25 2.22 -26.04 22.58
CA GLY A 25 2.02 -27.16 21.68
C GLY A 25 1.49 -28.42 22.38
N HIS A 26 1.86 -28.66 23.63
CA HIS A 26 1.37 -29.80 24.40
C HIS A 26 -0.06 -29.59 24.95
N LEU A 27 -0.44 -28.33 25.23
CA LEU A 27 -1.78 -27.96 25.68
C LEU A 27 -2.82 -28.09 24.55
N CYS A 28 -2.55 -27.54 23.36
CA CYS A 28 -3.44 -27.67 22.19
C CYS A 28 -3.68 -29.13 21.80
N ARG A 29 -2.63 -29.97 21.87
CA ARG A 29 -2.69 -31.40 21.55
C ARG A 29 -3.58 -32.21 22.51
N ARG A 30 -3.71 -31.79 23.78
CA ARG A 30 -4.59 -32.45 24.77
C ARG A 30 -6.07 -32.11 24.57
N VAL A 31 -6.40 -31.00 23.89
CA VAL A 31 -7.79 -30.61 23.58
C VAL A 31 -8.26 -31.09 22.20
N GLY A 32 -7.43 -31.85 21.48
CA GLY A 32 -7.75 -32.38 20.15
C GLY A 32 -7.50 -31.39 19.00
N LEU A 33 -6.78 -30.30 19.24
CA LEU A 33 -6.41 -29.31 18.22
C LEU A 33 -5.00 -29.62 17.68
N GLY A 34 -4.84 -29.60 16.36
CA GLY A 34 -3.57 -29.84 15.68
C GLY A 34 -2.54 -28.77 16.04
N ALA A 35 -1.28 -29.17 16.23
CA ALA A 35 -0.19 -28.23 16.48
C ALA A 35 0.14 -27.44 15.19
N PRO A 36 0.37 -26.11 15.26
CA PRO A 36 0.82 -25.36 14.11
C PRO A 36 2.21 -25.84 13.71
N LYS A 37 2.38 -26.25 12.46
CA LYS A 37 3.69 -26.58 11.88
C LYS A 37 4.15 -25.36 11.08
N GLY A 38 5.31 -24.77 11.46
CA GLY A 38 6.10 -24.00 10.49
C GLY A 38 6.36 -22.52 10.75
N LEU A 39 6.23 -21.99 11.97
CA LEU A 39 6.75 -20.65 12.26
C LEU A 39 8.27 -20.71 12.47
N VAL A 40 9.03 -20.31 11.45
CA VAL A 40 10.46 -19.98 11.57
C VAL A 40 10.56 -18.53 12.05
N PRO A 41 11.03 -18.24 13.27
CA PRO A 41 11.21 -16.87 13.71
C PRO A 41 12.37 -16.20 12.96
N PRO A 42 12.29 -14.90 12.62
CA PRO A 42 13.44 -14.16 12.12
C PRO A 42 14.54 -14.08 13.20
N PRO A 43 15.82 -13.94 12.82
CA PRO A 43 16.92 -13.90 13.77
C PRO A 43 16.80 -12.70 14.71
N ALA A 44 16.83 -12.99 16.01
CA ALA A 44 16.82 -12.00 17.08
C ALA A 44 18.06 -11.09 16.99
N SER A 45 17.84 -9.81 16.71
CA SER A 45 18.84 -8.77 16.90
C SER A 45 19.12 -8.59 18.39
N VAL A 46 20.34 -8.93 18.78
CA VAL A 46 20.92 -8.70 20.11
C VAL A 46 21.09 -7.21 20.33
N ALA A 47 20.16 -6.56 21.04
CA ALA A 47 20.43 -5.33 21.78
C ALA A 47 19.27 -4.99 22.73
N VAL A 48 19.58 -5.05 24.03
CA VAL A 48 19.10 -4.22 25.16
C VAL A 48 18.94 -5.12 26.38
N MET A 49 20.08 -5.52 26.92
CA MET A 49 20.22 -6.02 28.28
C MET A 49 20.83 -4.88 29.09
N ARG A 50 19.99 -4.15 29.84
CA ARG A 50 20.30 -3.43 31.10
C ARG A 50 19.21 -2.40 31.36
N PHE A 51 18.23 -2.78 32.15
CA PHE A 51 17.69 -2.06 33.31
C PHE A 51 16.40 -2.78 33.68
N LEU A 52 16.40 -3.45 34.84
CA LEU A 52 15.26 -3.72 35.73
C LEU A 52 15.68 -4.81 36.74
N ALA A 53 16.76 -4.53 37.49
CA ALA A 53 17.04 -5.22 38.74
C ALA A 53 16.52 -4.32 39.87
N ARG A 54 15.27 -4.56 40.30
CA ARG A 54 14.66 -4.21 41.60
C ARG A 54 13.13 -4.18 41.44
N TYR A 55 12.48 -5.34 41.41
CA TYR A 55 11.10 -5.53 41.90
C TYR A 55 10.83 -7.04 41.95
N VAL A 56 11.41 -7.71 42.95
CA VAL A 56 11.07 -9.10 43.31
C VAL A 56 10.64 -9.07 44.77
N THR A 57 9.32 -8.98 44.99
CA THR A 57 8.58 -9.57 46.13
C THR A 57 7.11 -9.21 45.93
N GLY A 58 6.34 -10.11 45.31
CA GLY A 58 4.91 -9.93 45.09
C GLY A 58 4.36 -10.74 43.92
N ALA A 59 4.72 -12.02 43.80
CA ALA A 59 4.18 -12.93 42.80
C ALA A 59 3.52 -14.12 43.50
N LEU A 60 2.21 -14.28 43.35
CA LEU A 60 1.44 -15.53 43.40
C LEU A 60 -0.06 -15.19 43.54
N ALA A 61 -0.75 -14.90 42.42
CA ALA A 61 -2.20 -15.15 42.21
C ALA A 61 -2.80 -14.44 40.96
N VAL A 62 -2.11 -14.31 39.83
CA VAL A 62 -2.78 -13.97 38.54
C VAL A 62 -2.01 -14.60 37.36
N VAL A 63 -2.05 -15.94 37.23
CA VAL A 63 -1.50 -16.65 36.04
C VAL A 63 -2.59 -17.48 35.33
N GLY A 64 -3.85 -17.40 35.78
CA GLY A 64 -4.90 -18.33 35.37
C GLY A 64 -5.79 -17.98 34.17
N ALA A 65 -5.61 -16.83 33.50
CA ALA A 65 -6.61 -16.34 32.53
C ALA A 65 -6.10 -15.93 31.15
N ALA A 66 -4.80 -16.03 30.86
CA ALA A 66 -4.23 -15.54 29.59
C ALA A 66 -4.09 -16.61 28.48
N ALA A 67 -4.45 -17.88 28.72
CA ALA A 67 -4.20 -18.98 27.78
C ALA A 67 -5.44 -19.46 26.99
N LEU A 68 -6.57 -18.75 27.05
CA LEU A 68 -7.82 -19.14 26.36
C LEU A 68 -8.15 -18.28 25.13
N VAL A 69 -7.28 -17.35 24.74
CA VAL A 69 -7.46 -16.53 23.54
C VAL A 69 -6.53 -17.07 22.46
N GLY A 70 -7.09 -17.64 21.40
CA GLY A 70 -6.35 -17.89 20.16
C GLY A 70 -6.10 -19.34 19.79
N CYS A 71 -7.00 -20.27 20.11
CA CYS A 71 -7.17 -21.46 19.28
C CYS A 71 -8.22 -21.14 18.20
N SER A 72 -7.91 -20.22 17.29
CA SER A 72 -8.66 -20.16 16.04
C SER A 72 -8.46 -21.50 15.34
N SER A 73 -9.55 -22.10 14.86
CA SER A 73 -9.48 -23.28 14.02
C SER A 73 -8.52 -23.02 12.87
N PRO A 74 -7.75 -24.03 12.41
CA PRO A 74 -6.92 -23.85 11.23
C PRO A 74 -7.81 -23.39 10.07
N ALA A 75 -7.40 -22.33 9.38
CA ALA A 75 -7.98 -21.89 8.13
C ALA A 75 -8.08 -23.10 7.18
N SER A 76 -9.13 -23.18 6.36
CA SER A 76 -9.19 -24.21 5.32
C SER A 76 -8.02 -24.03 4.34
N LEU A 77 -7.68 -25.07 3.57
CA LEU A 77 -6.66 -24.94 2.53
C LEU A 77 -7.06 -23.92 1.46
N GLY A 78 -8.37 -23.78 1.20
CA GLY A 78 -8.91 -22.77 0.30
C GLY A 78 -8.73 -21.35 0.84
N GLU A 79 -8.97 -21.15 2.13
CA GLU A 79 -8.77 -19.85 2.78
C GLU A 79 -7.28 -19.45 2.78
N GLU A 80 -6.36 -20.38 3.09
CA GLU A 80 -4.92 -20.13 3.00
C GLU A 80 -4.48 -19.81 1.57
N TYR A 81 -5.00 -20.52 0.56
CA TYR A 81 -4.75 -20.21 -0.84
C TYR A 81 -5.25 -18.81 -1.20
N ALA A 82 -6.45 -18.45 -0.72
CA ALA A 82 -7.07 -17.17 -1.01
C ALA A 82 -6.27 -16.00 -0.40
N TRP A 83 -5.87 -16.10 0.87
CA TRP A 83 -4.97 -15.14 1.52
C TRP A 83 -3.67 -14.96 0.75
N ASN A 84 -2.98 -16.06 0.42
CA ASN A 84 -1.74 -16.00 -0.36
C ASN A 84 -1.94 -15.38 -1.74
N SER A 85 -3.10 -15.59 -2.38
CA SER A 85 -3.41 -15.00 -3.67
C SER A 85 -3.60 -13.48 -3.58
N ILE A 86 -4.27 -13.00 -2.53
CA ILE A 86 -4.42 -11.56 -2.27
C ILE A 86 -3.10 -10.92 -1.89
N ASP A 87 -2.29 -11.55 -1.02
CA ASP A 87 -0.97 -11.04 -0.66
C ASP A 87 -0.07 -10.91 -1.90
N ASN A 88 -0.10 -11.89 -2.81
CA ASN A 88 0.65 -11.82 -4.05
C ASN A 88 0.13 -10.75 -5.01
N LEU A 89 -1.19 -10.53 -5.07
CA LEU A 89 -1.80 -9.46 -5.86
C LEU A 89 -1.35 -8.08 -5.36
N LEU A 90 -1.27 -7.89 -4.04
CA LEU A 90 -0.95 -6.62 -3.40
C LEU A 90 0.55 -6.37 -3.16
N ALA A 91 1.38 -7.40 -3.29
CA ALA A 91 2.85 -7.31 -3.14
C ALA A 91 3.57 -6.30 -4.06
N PRO A 92 3.11 -6.01 -5.30
CA PRO A 92 3.80 -5.06 -6.17
C PRO A 92 3.93 -3.66 -5.54
N ALA A 93 5.09 -3.03 -5.72
CA ALA A 93 5.39 -1.70 -5.18
C ALA A 93 4.40 -0.61 -5.62
N VAL A 94 3.64 -0.85 -6.71
CA VAL A 94 2.60 0.06 -7.19
C VAL A 94 1.47 0.25 -6.17
N PHE A 95 1.24 -0.70 -5.25
CA PHE A 95 0.26 -0.54 -4.17
C PHE A 95 0.82 0.17 -2.94
N ASN A 96 2.10 0.56 -2.98
CA ASN A 96 2.79 1.36 -1.94
C ASN A 96 3.19 2.75 -2.48
N SER A 97 2.52 3.22 -3.53
CA SER A 97 2.72 4.58 -4.03
C SER A 97 1.78 5.54 -3.30
N HIS A 98 2.17 6.81 -3.23
CA HIS A 98 1.26 7.85 -2.79
C HIS A 98 0.04 7.90 -3.73
N ALA A 99 -1.16 8.05 -3.16
CA ALA A 99 -2.40 8.29 -3.89
C ALA A 99 -3.35 9.11 -3.02
N TYR A 100 -4.14 9.98 -3.63
CA TYR A 100 -5.07 10.84 -2.88
C TYR A 100 -6.49 10.27 -2.79
N ASP A 101 -6.84 9.33 -3.66
CA ASP A 101 -8.15 8.65 -3.70
C ASP A 101 -7.97 7.15 -3.91
N VAL A 102 -8.97 6.38 -3.47
CA VAL A 102 -8.99 4.93 -3.64
C VAL A 102 -9.19 4.54 -5.12
N VAL A 103 -9.67 5.44 -5.96
CA VAL A 103 -9.91 5.18 -7.38
C VAL A 103 -8.61 4.83 -8.13
N GLN A 104 -7.51 5.52 -7.83
CA GLN A 104 -6.18 5.13 -8.35
C GLN A 104 -5.80 3.70 -8.01
N PHE A 105 -6.08 3.26 -6.77
CA PHE A 105 -5.85 1.87 -6.38
C PHE A 105 -6.84 0.93 -7.06
N ALA A 106 -8.09 1.32 -7.25
CA ALA A 106 -9.10 0.51 -7.94
C ALA A 106 -8.74 0.23 -9.39
N GLU A 107 -8.22 1.22 -10.12
CA GLU A 107 -7.73 1.02 -11.49
C GLU A 107 -6.55 0.03 -11.53
N ARG A 108 -5.64 0.11 -10.55
CA ARG A 108 -4.50 -0.80 -10.44
C ARG A 108 -4.92 -2.21 -10.05
N VAL A 109 -5.86 -2.35 -9.11
CA VAL A 109 -6.46 -3.65 -8.75
C VAL A 109 -7.16 -4.23 -9.97
N GLN A 110 -7.99 -3.45 -10.66
CA GLN A 110 -8.68 -3.91 -11.87
C GLN A 110 -7.67 -4.45 -12.89
N ALA A 111 -6.65 -3.66 -13.26
CA ALA A 111 -5.61 -4.09 -14.19
C ALA A 111 -4.86 -5.34 -13.71
N ALA A 112 -4.52 -5.41 -12.42
CA ALA A 112 -3.85 -6.56 -11.82
C ALA A 112 -4.74 -7.80 -11.74
N THR A 113 -6.06 -7.66 -11.81
CA THR A 113 -7.02 -8.77 -11.81
C THR A 113 -7.38 -9.29 -13.20
N GLU A 114 -7.06 -8.57 -14.29
CA GLU A 114 -7.48 -8.95 -15.66
C GLU A 114 -7.03 -10.35 -16.08
N ASP A 115 -5.84 -10.77 -15.64
CA ASP A 115 -5.24 -12.08 -15.97
C ASP A 115 -5.32 -13.10 -14.81
N HIS A 116 -6.07 -12.80 -13.76
CA HIS A 116 -6.13 -13.60 -12.54
C HIS A 116 -7.55 -14.11 -12.25
N GLU A 117 -7.69 -15.19 -11.49
CA GLU A 117 -8.99 -15.71 -11.03
C GLU A 117 -9.58 -14.88 -9.85
N ILE A 118 -9.16 -13.62 -9.73
CA ILE A 118 -9.59 -12.66 -8.72
C ILE A 118 -10.46 -11.62 -9.42
N VAL A 119 -11.54 -11.19 -8.79
CA VAL A 119 -12.42 -10.13 -9.31
C VAL A 119 -12.56 -9.00 -8.30
N MET A 120 -12.60 -7.77 -8.78
CA MET A 120 -12.98 -6.61 -7.97
C MET A 120 -14.50 -6.55 -7.87
N LEU A 121 -15.05 -6.63 -6.65
CA LEU A 121 -16.48 -6.69 -6.36
C LEU A 121 -17.08 -5.31 -6.03
N GLY A 122 -16.26 -4.38 -5.55
CA GLY A 122 -16.73 -3.05 -5.19
C GLY A 122 -15.60 -2.12 -4.76
N VAL A 123 -15.89 -0.82 -4.86
CA VAL A 123 -15.02 0.28 -4.43
C VAL A 123 -15.87 1.21 -3.60
N GLU A 124 -15.39 1.55 -2.41
CA GLU A 124 -16.06 2.47 -1.50
C GLU A 124 -15.07 3.56 -1.08
N GLU A 125 -15.44 4.81 -1.32
CA GLU A 125 -14.61 5.97 -1.02
C GLU A 125 -14.97 6.56 0.35
N VAL A 126 -13.98 7.10 1.05
CA VAL A 126 -14.21 7.95 2.22
C VAL A 126 -14.25 9.40 1.76
N ASP A 127 -15.24 10.15 2.22
CA ASP A 127 -15.40 11.58 1.87
C ASP A 127 -14.11 12.36 2.14
N ALA A 128 -13.62 13.06 1.10
CA ALA A 128 -12.30 13.67 1.09
C ALA A 128 -12.14 14.90 2.01
N ASP A 129 -13.24 15.43 2.55
CA ASP A 129 -13.28 16.69 3.31
C ASP A 129 -12.55 16.61 4.66
N GLU A 130 -12.23 15.41 5.15
CA GLU A 130 -11.53 15.17 6.42
C GLU A 130 -10.29 14.27 6.29
N GLN A 131 -9.62 14.25 5.12
CA GLN A 131 -8.41 13.43 4.93
C GLN A 131 -7.25 13.92 5.83
N VAL A 132 -7.03 13.22 6.94
CA VAL A 132 -5.82 13.31 7.75
C VAL A 132 -4.82 12.28 7.22
N ALA A 133 -3.54 12.65 7.15
CA ALA A 133 -2.49 11.75 6.68
C ALA A 133 -2.49 10.44 7.49
N GLY A 134 -2.52 9.30 6.80
CA GLY A 134 -2.61 7.98 7.42
C GLY A 134 -4.02 7.50 7.76
N GLU A 135 -5.07 8.30 7.53
CA GLU A 135 -6.45 7.80 7.60
C GLU A 135 -6.82 7.03 6.32
N PRO A 136 -7.77 6.09 6.39
CA PRO A 136 -8.29 5.41 5.22
C PRO A 136 -8.89 6.40 4.21
N ILE A 137 -8.47 6.28 2.94
CA ILE A 137 -9.04 7.02 1.81
C ILE A 137 -10.17 6.24 1.12
N GLY A 138 -10.32 4.96 1.45
CA GLY A 138 -11.35 4.06 0.92
C GLY A 138 -10.98 2.60 1.07
N TRP A 139 -11.81 1.73 0.52
CA TRP A 139 -11.58 0.29 0.48
C TRP A 139 -12.05 -0.33 -0.83
N ILE A 140 -11.41 -1.43 -1.19
CA ILE A 140 -11.74 -2.24 -2.36
C ILE A 140 -12.09 -3.63 -1.86
N THR A 141 -13.25 -4.14 -2.27
CA THR A 141 -13.62 -5.53 -2.03
C THR A 141 -13.19 -6.36 -3.23
N VAL A 142 -12.39 -7.40 -3.01
CA VAL A 142 -11.98 -8.38 -4.01
C VAL A 142 -12.49 -9.76 -3.63
N GLY A 143 -12.72 -10.62 -4.62
CA GLY A 143 -13.18 -11.99 -4.39
C GLY A 143 -12.51 -12.97 -5.34
N LEU A 144 -12.37 -14.21 -4.88
CA LEU A 144 -11.89 -15.32 -5.69
C LEU A 144 -12.51 -16.65 -5.25
N THR A 145 -12.44 -17.65 -6.12
CA THR A 145 -12.77 -19.04 -5.78
C THR A 145 -11.46 -19.82 -5.76
N ALA A 146 -11.13 -20.44 -4.63
CA ALA A 146 -9.95 -21.28 -4.55
C ALA A 146 -10.13 -22.52 -5.45
N PRO A 147 -9.06 -23.00 -6.11
CA PRO A 147 -9.15 -24.20 -6.92
C PRO A 147 -9.57 -25.39 -6.04
N ASP A 148 -10.37 -26.29 -6.61
CA ASP A 148 -10.77 -27.54 -5.97
C ASP A 148 -9.54 -28.44 -5.82
N THR A 149 -8.78 -28.22 -4.75
CA THR A 149 -7.52 -28.91 -4.43
C THR A 149 -7.80 -30.27 -3.79
N ARG A 150 -8.60 -31.10 -4.46
CA ARG A 150 -8.75 -32.52 -4.08
C ARG A 150 -7.40 -33.19 -4.26
N ALA A 151 -6.57 -33.18 -3.21
CA ALA A 151 -5.45 -34.08 -3.12
C ALA A 151 -6.00 -35.51 -3.34
N ALA A 152 -5.33 -36.29 -4.20
CA ALA A 152 -5.76 -37.63 -4.56
C ALA A 152 -5.96 -38.48 -3.29
N GLN A 153 -7.22 -38.63 -2.87
CA GLN A 153 -7.75 -39.40 -1.74
C GLN A 153 -6.71 -39.88 -0.72
N GLY A 154 -6.19 -38.97 0.10
CA GLY A 154 -5.58 -39.34 1.37
C GLY A 154 -6.68 -39.64 2.39
N TYR A 155 -6.58 -40.76 3.09
CA TYR A 155 -7.56 -41.29 4.06
C TYR A 155 -7.89 -40.34 5.25
N TRP A 156 -7.25 -39.17 5.32
CA TRP A 156 -7.32 -38.22 6.43
C TRP A 156 -7.79 -36.82 6.04
N ASN A 157 -8.13 -36.56 4.76
CA ASN A 157 -8.60 -35.24 4.35
C ASN A 157 -10.09 -35.13 4.66
N SER A 158 -10.44 -34.40 5.71
CA SER A 158 -11.82 -34.09 5.98
C SER A 158 -12.36 -33.17 4.87
N PRO A 159 -13.61 -33.35 4.41
CA PRO A 159 -14.19 -32.45 3.40
C PRO A 159 -14.19 -30.97 3.80
N ALA A 160 -14.16 -30.66 5.10
CA ALA A 160 -14.09 -29.29 5.61
C ALA A 160 -12.73 -28.60 5.36
N GLU A 161 -11.65 -29.37 5.14
CA GLU A 161 -10.34 -28.80 4.79
C GLU A 161 -10.24 -28.39 3.31
N GLN A 162 -11.20 -28.84 2.48
CA GLN A 162 -11.24 -28.65 1.02
C GLN A 162 -12.33 -27.65 0.59
N ASP A 163 -12.69 -26.69 1.45
CA ASP A 163 -13.62 -25.64 1.09
C ASP A 163 -13.02 -24.78 -0.04
N PRO A 164 -13.56 -24.79 -1.27
CA PRO A 164 -13.02 -23.99 -2.37
C PRO A 164 -13.51 -22.53 -2.30
N GLY A 165 -14.32 -22.16 -1.30
CA GLY A 165 -14.89 -20.83 -1.17
C GLY A 165 -16.27 -20.70 -1.81
N PRO A 166 -16.72 -19.46 -2.13
CA PRO A 166 -15.92 -18.26 -2.42
C PRO A 166 -15.28 -17.58 -1.20
N TYR A 167 -14.18 -16.85 -1.44
CA TYR A 167 -13.50 -16.03 -0.44
C TYR A 167 -13.43 -14.58 -0.90
N CYS A 168 -13.74 -13.65 0.00
CA CYS A 168 -13.77 -12.22 -0.28
C CYS A 168 -13.00 -11.47 0.78
N PHE A 169 -12.32 -10.42 0.35
CA PHE A 169 -11.45 -9.61 1.18
C PHE A 169 -11.76 -8.15 0.96
N ARG A 170 -11.82 -7.41 2.06
CA ARG A 170 -11.83 -5.96 2.06
C ARG A 170 -10.40 -5.47 2.27
N VAL A 171 -9.88 -4.77 1.28
CA VAL A 171 -8.56 -4.15 1.29
C VAL A 171 -8.75 -2.66 1.60
N THR A 172 -8.24 -2.22 2.74
CA THR A 172 -8.28 -0.82 3.17
C THR A 172 -7.05 -0.09 2.67
N PHE A 173 -7.23 1.09 2.09
CA PHE A 173 -6.14 1.92 1.59
C PHE A 173 -6.04 3.22 2.36
N THR A 174 -4.82 3.66 2.62
CA THR A 174 -4.48 5.02 3.04
C THR A 174 -3.80 5.75 1.88
N ASN A 175 -3.41 7.01 2.09
CA ASN A 175 -2.65 7.75 1.10
C ASN A 175 -1.25 7.17 0.82
N TRP A 176 -0.79 6.18 1.59
CA TRP A 176 0.52 5.54 1.43
C TRP A 176 0.46 4.14 0.82
N GLY A 177 -0.74 3.59 0.60
CA GLY A 177 -0.91 2.24 0.09
C GLY A 177 -1.89 1.40 0.90
N VAL A 178 -1.69 0.08 0.87
CA VAL A 178 -2.48 -0.89 1.65
C VAL A 178 -2.22 -0.69 3.14
N ASP A 179 -3.29 -0.52 3.91
CA ASP A 179 -3.26 -0.39 5.36
C ASP A 179 -3.64 -1.71 6.05
N ASP A 180 -4.74 -2.32 5.62
CA ASP A 180 -5.26 -3.55 6.20
C ASP A 180 -5.93 -4.44 5.14
N VAL A 181 -5.95 -5.74 5.38
CA VAL A 181 -6.69 -6.72 4.60
C VAL A 181 -7.48 -7.59 5.57
N SER A 182 -8.81 -7.61 5.40
CA SER A 182 -9.71 -8.38 6.26
C SER A 182 -10.69 -9.20 5.43
N SER A 183 -11.19 -10.31 5.99
CA SER A 183 -12.24 -11.11 5.37
C SER A 183 -13.54 -10.31 5.26
N ALA A 184 -14.26 -10.49 4.15
CA ALA A 184 -15.57 -9.87 3.91
C ALA A 184 -16.61 -10.92 3.49
N ASP A 185 -17.89 -10.59 3.64
CA ASP A 185 -18.98 -11.44 3.17
C ASP A 185 -18.98 -11.51 1.64
N CYS A 186 -19.03 -12.73 1.09
CA CYS A 186 -19.13 -12.92 -0.35
C CYS A 186 -20.58 -12.85 -0.84
N PRO A 187 -20.83 -12.20 -2.00
CA PRO A 187 -22.11 -12.37 -2.69
C PRO A 187 -22.23 -13.81 -3.23
N ASP A 188 -23.48 -14.25 -3.51
CA ASP A 188 -23.76 -15.56 -4.09
C ASP A 188 -23.03 -15.81 -5.43
N SER A 189 -22.71 -14.73 -6.15
CA SER A 189 -21.95 -14.74 -7.38
C SER A 189 -20.91 -13.63 -7.39
N LEU A 190 -19.67 -13.98 -7.74
CA LEU A 190 -18.58 -13.03 -7.93
C LEU A 190 -18.71 -12.37 -9.31
N VAL A 191 -19.16 -11.11 -9.34
CA VAL A 191 -19.31 -10.32 -10.57
C VAL A 191 -18.35 -9.14 -10.51
N ALA A 192 -17.48 -9.02 -11.51
CA ALA A 192 -16.53 -7.93 -11.59
C ALA A 192 -17.24 -6.58 -11.77
N VAL A 193 -16.85 -5.60 -10.98
CA VAL A 193 -17.27 -4.20 -11.06
C VAL A 193 -16.08 -3.38 -11.56
N PRO A 194 -16.24 -2.53 -12.59
CA PRO A 194 -15.17 -1.67 -13.04
C PRO A 194 -14.84 -0.61 -11.99
N ALA A 195 -13.60 -0.13 -11.97
CA ALA A 195 -13.19 0.99 -11.16
C ALA A 195 -14.09 2.20 -11.46
N PRO A 196 -14.61 2.89 -10.44
CA PRO A 196 -15.36 4.12 -10.67
C PRO A 196 -14.43 5.16 -11.32
N PRO A 197 -14.99 6.15 -12.03
CA PRO A 197 -14.17 7.21 -12.58
C PRO A 197 -13.66 8.15 -11.49
N SER A 198 -12.40 8.57 -11.62
CA SER A 198 -11.82 9.59 -10.74
C SER A 198 -12.48 10.95 -10.98
N GLU A 199 -13.01 11.57 -9.93
CA GLU A 199 -13.48 12.96 -9.98
C GLU A 199 -12.33 13.97 -9.96
N ARG A 200 -11.13 13.52 -9.54
CA ARG A 200 -9.94 14.36 -9.54
C ARG A 200 -9.36 14.54 -10.94
N PRO A 201 -8.94 15.77 -11.30
CA PRO A 201 -8.23 16.01 -12.56
C PRO A 201 -6.93 15.22 -12.63
N ARG A 202 -6.65 14.60 -13.78
CA ARG A 202 -5.42 13.83 -14.01
C ARG A 202 -4.73 14.25 -15.30
N VAL A 203 -3.41 14.10 -15.33
CA VAL A 203 -2.60 14.39 -16.51
C VAL A 203 -2.97 13.45 -17.65
N ALA A 204 -3.12 14.00 -18.86
CA ALA A 204 -3.37 13.19 -20.05
C ALA A 204 -2.18 12.27 -20.34
N VAL A 205 -2.43 11.05 -20.83
CA VAL A 205 -1.38 10.08 -21.16
C VAL A 205 -0.38 10.61 -22.20
N ASN A 206 -0.81 11.53 -23.07
CA ASN A 206 0.02 12.15 -24.10
C ASN A 206 0.51 13.57 -23.73
N ALA A 207 0.37 14.00 -22.47
CA ALA A 207 0.64 15.39 -22.08
C ALA A 207 2.07 15.85 -22.41
N GLU A 208 3.08 15.03 -22.16
CA GLU A 208 4.48 15.39 -22.45
C GLU A 208 4.71 15.62 -23.95
N GLU A 209 4.14 14.76 -24.81
CA GLU A 209 4.23 14.90 -26.27
C GLU A 209 3.50 16.15 -26.75
N ALA A 210 2.27 16.38 -26.26
CA ALA A 210 1.47 17.55 -26.61
C ALA A 210 2.17 18.86 -26.21
N VAL A 211 2.70 18.94 -24.99
CA VAL A 211 3.42 20.12 -24.51
C VAL A 211 4.69 20.34 -25.34
N ARG A 212 5.50 19.30 -25.55
CA ARG A 212 6.73 19.39 -26.34
C ARG A 212 6.45 19.85 -27.78
N SER A 213 5.41 19.32 -28.42
CA SER A 213 5.03 19.69 -29.78
C SER A 213 4.70 21.18 -29.88
N VAL A 214 3.84 21.68 -28.99
CA VAL A 214 3.45 23.10 -28.99
C VAL A 214 4.67 23.99 -28.76
N LEU A 215 5.49 23.70 -27.75
CA LEU A 215 6.68 24.49 -27.46
C LEU A 215 7.66 24.51 -28.63
N THR A 216 7.88 23.37 -29.30
CA THR A 216 8.80 23.26 -30.45
C THR A 216 8.32 24.08 -31.65
N ASP A 217 7.00 24.13 -31.88
CA ASP A 217 6.39 24.83 -33.02
C ASP A 217 6.13 26.32 -32.76
N LEU A 218 6.45 26.83 -31.56
CA LEU A 218 6.23 28.24 -31.23
C LEU A 218 7.05 29.17 -32.16
N PRO A 219 6.43 30.22 -32.72
CA PRO A 219 7.14 31.24 -33.47
C PRO A 219 8.13 32.03 -32.58
N ASP A 220 8.99 32.84 -33.20
CA ASP A 220 9.88 33.78 -32.49
C ASP A 220 9.12 34.97 -31.88
N ASP A 221 8.01 35.36 -32.51
CA ASP A 221 7.04 36.32 -31.97
C ASP A 221 6.03 35.57 -31.11
N LEU A 222 6.30 35.52 -29.81
CA LEU A 222 5.60 34.63 -28.88
C LEU A 222 4.10 34.97 -28.79
N PRO A 223 3.21 33.97 -28.85
CA PRO A 223 1.79 34.17 -28.63
C PRO A 223 1.50 34.46 -27.14
N SER A 224 0.24 34.77 -26.80
CA SER A 224 -0.13 34.96 -25.40
C SER A 224 -0.12 33.65 -24.61
N GLU A 225 0.06 33.71 -23.29
CA GLU A 225 -0.03 32.53 -22.41
C GLU A 225 -1.35 31.75 -22.60
N ALA A 226 -2.46 32.47 -22.81
CA ALA A 226 -3.76 31.86 -23.05
C ALA A 226 -3.81 31.08 -24.38
N ASP A 227 -3.15 31.57 -25.42
CA ASP A 227 -3.07 30.89 -26.71
C ASP A 227 -2.21 29.62 -26.61
N VAL A 228 -1.12 29.66 -25.83
CA VAL A 228 -0.28 28.47 -25.56
C VAL A 228 -1.09 27.41 -24.80
N VAL A 229 -1.81 27.80 -23.74
CA VAL A 229 -2.69 26.91 -22.97
C VAL A 229 -3.76 26.28 -23.88
N ALA A 230 -4.40 27.07 -24.73
CA ALA A 230 -5.41 26.57 -25.67
C ALA A 230 -4.82 25.60 -26.69
N ALA A 231 -3.64 25.89 -27.24
CA ALA A 231 -2.96 25.02 -28.20
C ALA A 231 -2.60 23.66 -27.59
N VAL A 232 -2.06 23.64 -26.35
CA VAL A 232 -1.73 22.41 -25.64
C VAL A 232 -3.00 21.62 -25.31
N THR A 233 -4.01 22.28 -24.74
CA THR A 233 -5.27 21.64 -24.36
C THR A 233 -5.97 20.97 -25.56
N ALA A 234 -5.88 21.57 -26.75
CA ALA A 234 -6.45 21.01 -27.97
C ALA A 234 -5.77 19.71 -28.45
N LEU A 235 -4.54 19.44 -28.01
CA LEU A 235 -3.79 18.22 -28.33
C LEU A 235 -3.91 17.14 -27.26
N LEU A 236 -4.41 17.46 -26.05
CA LEU A 236 -4.52 16.48 -24.98
C LEU A 236 -5.61 15.45 -25.30
N GLU A 237 -5.25 14.17 -25.18
CA GLU A 237 -6.20 13.07 -25.29
C GLU A 237 -7.02 12.96 -24.00
N PRO A 238 -8.35 12.77 -24.10
CA PRO A 238 -9.16 12.47 -22.93
C PRO A 238 -8.78 11.10 -22.36
N HIS A 239 -9.04 10.90 -21.07
CA HIS A 239 -8.89 9.59 -20.45
C HIS A 239 -9.80 8.54 -21.12
N SER A 240 -9.34 7.29 -21.16
CA SER A 240 -10.06 6.18 -21.83
C SER A 240 -11.45 5.92 -21.23
N ASN A 241 -11.66 6.27 -19.96
CA ASN A 241 -12.95 6.19 -19.29
C ASN A 241 -13.94 7.30 -19.72
N GLY A 242 -13.47 8.36 -20.40
CA GLY A 242 -14.28 9.43 -20.95
C GLY A 242 -14.91 10.40 -19.93
N VAL A 243 -14.63 10.25 -18.64
CA VAL A 243 -15.28 11.01 -17.57
C VAL A 243 -14.30 11.60 -16.55
N THR A 244 -13.08 11.08 -16.44
CA THR A 244 -12.06 11.71 -15.59
C THR A 244 -11.62 13.05 -16.19
N PRO A 245 -11.69 14.15 -15.42
CA PRO A 245 -11.29 15.45 -15.93
C PRO A 245 -9.79 15.51 -16.19
N LEU A 246 -9.38 16.30 -17.18
CA LEU A 246 -7.97 16.58 -17.44
C LEU A 246 -7.43 17.60 -16.44
N ALA A 247 -6.18 17.41 -16.00
CA ALA A 247 -5.46 18.38 -15.20
C ALA A 247 -5.32 19.72 -15.94
N GLN A 248 -5.41 20.81 -15.19
CA GLN A 248 -5.35 22.16 -15.76
C GLN A 248 -3.98 22.40 -16.41
N VAL A 249 -4.00 22.93 -17.63
CA VAL A 249 -2.79 23.42 -18.31
C VAL A 249 -2.54 24.87 -17.90
N THR A 250 -1.29 25.19 -17.55
CA THR A 250 -0.83 26.56 -17.30
C THR A 250 0.33 26.88 -18.22
N ALA A 251 0.51 28.16 -18.58
CA ALA A 251 1.65 28.66 -19.32
C ALA A 251 2.22 29.91 -18.64
N SER A 252 3.52 30.15 -18.80
CA SER A 252 4.20 31.34 -18.29
C SER A 252 5.28 31.80 -19.26
N ILE A 253 5.35 33.11 -19.51
CA ILE A 253 6.34 33.70 -20.43
C ILE A 253 7.26 34.65 -19.67
N GLU A 254 8.57 34.37 -19.72
CA GLU A 254 9.61 35.24 -19.17
C GLU A 254 10.61 35.64 -20.26
N GLY A 255 10.46 36.88 -20.76
CA GLY A 255 11.28 37.39 -21.86
C GLY A 255 11.01 36.61 -23.16
N ARG A 256 11.94 35.73 -23.54
CA ARG A 256 11.82 34.83 -24.70
C ARG A 256 11.64 33.36 -24.32
N ALA A 257 11.63 33.06 -23.03
CA ALA A 257 11.37 31.71 -22.54
C ALA A 257 9.87 31.50 -22.32
N VAL A 258 9.39 30.30 -22.61
CA VAL A 258 7.99 29.90 -22.41
C VAL A 258 7.98 28.57 -21.67
N ALA A 259 7.26 28.50 -20.56
CA ALA A 259 7.05 27.27 -19.82
C ALA A 259 5.58 26.85 -19.87
N VAL A 260 5.34 25.55 -19.81
CA VAL A 260 4.00 24.96 -19.74
C VAL A 260 4.01 23.86 -18.68
N ALA A 261 2.96 23.82 -17.87
CA ALA A 261 2.76 22.78 -16.87
C ALA A 261 1.35 22.19 -16.92
N THR A 262 1.22 20.91 -16.62
CA THR A 262 -0.06 20.24 -16.31
C THR A 262 0.16 19.13 -15.28
N GLY A 263 -0.80 18.95 -14.37
CA GLY A 263 -0.76 17.95 -13.30
C GLY A 263 -0.66 18.54 -11.90
N ASP A 264 -0.44 17.65 -10.92
CA ASP A 264 -0.07 17.97 -9.53
C ASP A 264 1.22 17.22 -9.12
N ASP A 265 1.11 16.01 -8.59
CA ASP A 265 2.19 15.09 -8.24
C ASP A 265 2.81 14.47 -9.50
N ASP A 266 1.97 14.09 -10.48
CA ASP A 266 2.40 13.61 -11.81
C ASP A 266 2.75 14.78 -12.74
N CYS A 267 3.56 15.72 -12.26
CA CYS A 267 3.79 16.99 -12.94
C CYS A 267 4.52 16.82 -14.29
N VAL A 268 3.87 17.25 -15.37
CA VAL A 268 4.53 17.50 -16.65
C VAL A 268 4.86 18.98 -16.72
N LEU A 269 6.15 19.32 -16.58
CA LEU A 269 6.67 20.68 -16.69
C LEU A 269 7.75 20.74 -17.77
N MET A 270 7.56 21.60 -18.76
CA MET A 270 8.53 21.79 -19.85
C MET A 270 8.73 23.26 -20.15
N ALA A 271 9.93 23.62 -20.61
CA ALA A 271 10.27 24.98 -20.97
C ALA A 271 10.98 25.03 -22.34
N ARG A 272 10.58 26.00 -23.16
CA ARG A 272 11.37 26.50 -24.28
C ARG A 272 12.21 27.67 -23.81
N TYR A 273 13.53 27.58 -23.92
CA TYR A 273 14.43 28.66 -23.54
C TYR A 273 14.63 29.67 -24.68
N ALA A 274 15.27 30.80 -24.38
CA ALA A 274 15.56 31.85 -25.37
C ALA A 274 16.45 31.38 -26.55
N THR A 275 17.11 30.24 -26.42
CA THR A 275 17.88 29.54 -27.48
C THR A 275 16.99 28.79 -28.47
N GLY A 276 15.70 28.61 -28.14
CA GLY A 276 14.74 27.80 -28.89
C GLY A 276 14.71 26.32 -28.48
N GLU A 277 15.61 25.89 -27.59
CA GLU A 277 15.66 24.53 -27.05
C GLU A 277 14.47 24.26 -26.11
N VAL A 278 13.89 23.07 -26.21
CA VAL A 278 12.73 22.63 -25.41
C VAL A 278 13.15 21.45 -24.54
N ASP A 279 13.09 21.64 -23.22
CA ASP A 279 13.48 20.62 -22.24
C ASP A 279 12.38 20.37 -21.21
N ALA A 280 12.37 19.15 -20.68
CA ALA A 280 11.65 18.84 -19.46
C ALA A 280 12.36 19.49 -18.26
N VAL A 281 11.58 20.13 -17.38
CA VAL A 281 12.10 20.73 -16.16
C VAL A 281 11.84 19.77 -15.00
N TYR A 282 12.91 19.23 -14.44
CA TYR A 282 12.81 18.39 -13.26
C TYR A 282 12.57 19.25 -12.01
N VAL A 283 11.42 19.03 -11.36
CA VAL A 283 11.08 19.67 -10.08
C VAL A 283 11.16 18.60 -8.99
N PRO A 284 12.03 18.77 -7.97
CA PRO A 284 12.01 17.91 -6.80
C PRO A 284 10.62 17.85 -6.17
N SER A 285 10.18 16.66 -5.74
CA SER A 285 8.82 16.42 -5.22
C SER A 285 8.43 17.35 -4.07
N VAL A 286 9.39 17.72 -3.22
CA VAL A 286 9.19 18.68 -2.12
C VAL A 286 8.62 20.02 -2.60
N TYR A 287 8.97 20.48 -3.81
CA TYR A 287 8.43 21.73 -4.35
C TYR A 287 7.06 21.59 -5.01
N LEU A 288 6.61 20.36 -5.26
CA LEU A 288 5.28 20.07 -5.79
C LEU A 288 4.22 19.97 -4.69
N GLU A 289 4.65 19.88 -3.42
CA GLU A 289 3.74 19.80 -2.26
C GLU A 289 2.84 21.03 -2.12
N ARG A 290 1.66 20.82 -1.51
CA ARG A 290 0.69 21.89 -1.30
C ARG A 290 1.25 22.96 -0.36
N GLY A 291 1.31 24.20 -0.84
CA GLY A 291 1.87 25.34 -0.11
C GLY A 291 3.24 25.77 -0.60
N GLU A 292 3.89 24.95 -1.43
CA GLU A 292 5.15 25.25 -2.10
C GLU A 292 4.89 25.83 -3.50
N LEU A 293 5.77 25.57 -4.47
CA LEU A 293 5.66 26.10 -5.84
C LEU A 293 4.51 25.43 -6.62
N GLY A 294 4.34 24.13 -6.43
CA GLY A 294 3.38 23.28 -7.15
C GLY A 294 3.74 23.06 -8.63
N CYS A 295 2.93 22.24 -9.30
CA CYS A 295 3.03 22.04 -10.74
C CYS A 295 2.41 23.22 -11.51
N ARG A 296 3.20 24.29 -11.70
CA ARG A 296 2.79 25.50 -12.42
C ARG A 296 3.86 25.89 -13.41
N ALA A 297 3.48 26.52 -14.53
CA ALA A 297 4.44 26.95 -15.54
C ALA A 297 5.50 27.91 -14.98
N SER A 298 5.12 28.80 -14.05
CA SER A 298 6.07 29.72 -13.38
C SER A 298 7.12 28.99 -12.55
N THR A 299 6.87 27.75 -12.10
CA THR A 299 7.83 26.92 -11.36
C THR A 299 9.07 26.63 -12.21
N ALA A 300 8.96 26.61 -13.54
CA ALA A 300 10.10 26.38 -14.43
C ALA A 300 11.17 27.47 -14.35
N PHE A 301 10.81 28.67 -13.89
CA PHE A 301 11.72 29.81 -13.76
C PHE A 301 12.18 30.05 -12.32
N ALA A 302 11.73 29.23 -11.38
CA ALA A 302 12.16 29.31 -9.98
C ALA A 302 13.59 28.78 -9.79
N ASP A 303 14.20 29.14 -8.66
CA ASP A 303 15.48 28.56 -8.24
C ASP A 303 15.25 27.16 -7.66
N LEU A 304 15.32 26.13 -8.52
CA LEU A 304 15.10 24.72 -8.16
C LEU A 304 16.34 24.03 -7.56
N ARG A 305 17.39 24.79 -7.22
CA ARG A 305 18.56 24.20 -6.56
C ARG A 305 18.14 23.65 -5.19
N PRO A 306 18.62 22.45 -4.81
CA PRO A 306 18.36 21.90 -3.48
C PRO A 306 18.71 22.94 -2.42
N PRO A 307 17.82 23.21 -1.44
CA PRO A 307 18.07 24.23 -0.43
C PRO A 307 19.14 23.81 0.59
N HIS A 308 19.65 22.58 0.50
CA HIS A 308 20.69 21.98 1.34
C HIS A 308 21.51 20.92 0.58
#